data_AF-A0A8G0KTK6-F1
#
_entry.id   AF-A0A8G0KTK6-F1
#
_cell.length_a   1.000
_cell.length_b   1.000
_cell.length_c   1.000
_cell.angle_alpha   90.00
_cell.angle_beta   90.00
_cell.angle_gamma   90.00
#
_symmetry.space_group_name_H-M   'P 1'
#
loop_
_entity.id
_entity.type
_entity.pdbx_description
1 polymer ?
#
loop_
_entity_poly.entity_id
_entity_poly.type
_entity_poly.pdbx_seq_one_letter_code
_entity_poly.pdbx_strand_id
1 'polypeptide(L)' 'MNQKFQIYKIKPNSIQLTQLANKLNLVPEALRWFHNLYCPLEDLIESEIQPHVVNIYIPIFRSSY' A
#
# COMPACT_ATOMS: atom_id res chain seq x y z
N MET A 1 8.24 -16.58 10.41
CA MET A 1 6.96 -16.34 9.71
C MET A 1 7.25 -15.56 8.43
N ASN A 2 7.24 -16.20 7.25
CA ASN A 2 7.48 -15.52 5.97
C ASN A 2 6.16 -14.93 5.46
N GLN A 3 5.73 -13.79 6.02
CA GLN A 3 4.65 -13.02 5.42
C GLN A 3 5.12 -12.50 4.07
N LYS A 4 4.58 -13.08 2.98
CA LYS A 4 4.88 -12.62 1.62
C LYS A 4 4.06 -11.35 1.37
N PHE A 5 4.72 -10.22 1.30
CA PHE A 5 4.15 -8.97 0.82
C PHE A 5 4.63 -8.70 -0.60
N GLN A 6 3.79 -8.05 -1.39
CA GLN A 6 4.12 -7.52 -2.70
C GLN A 6 4.41 -6.04 -2.55
N ILE A 7 5.53 -5.60 -3.13
CA ILE A 7 5.91 -4.20 -3.18
C ILE A 7 5.36 -3.62 -4.47
N TYR A 8 4.39 -2.71 -4.34
CA TYR A 8 3.90 -1.92 -5.46
C TYR A 8 4.69 -0.62 -5.56
N LYS A 9 5.49 -0.50 -6.62
CA LYS A 9 6.16 0.76 -6.96
C LYS A 9 5.16 1.73 -7.56
N ILE A 10 4.99 2.87 -6.91
CA ILE A 10 4.15 3.95 -7.40
C ILE A 10 5.01 5.17 -7.67
N LYS A 11 4.57 5.99 -8.63
CA LYS A 11 5.15 7.31 -8.79
C LYS A 11 4.51 8.24 -7.76
N PRO A 12 5.30 8.80 -6.82
CA PRO A 12 4.79 9.80 -5.91
C PRO A 12 4.23 10.98 -6.71
N ASN A 13 3.20 11.62 -6.17
CA ASN A 13 2.52 12.75 -6.81
C ASN A 13 1.81 12.43 -8.15
N SER A 14 1.76 11.16 -8.56
CA SER A 14 1.16 10.73 -9.83
C SER A 14 -0.13 9.92 -9.66
N ILE A 15 -0.37 9.35 -8.47
CA ILE A 15 -1.57 8.56 -8.17
C ILE A 15 -2.02 8.84 -6.73
N GLN A 16 -3.33 9.02 -6.53
CA GLN A 16 -3.91 9.19 -5.19
C GLN A 16 -4.13 7.83 -4.50
N LEU A 17 -4.18 7.83 -3.16
CA LEU A 17 -4.42 6.63 -2.35
C LEU A 17 -5.70 5.91 -2.79
N THR A 18 -6.78 6.66 -2.97
CA THR A 18 -8.10 6.16 -3.41
C THR A 18 -8.08 5.52 -4.79
N GLN A 19 -7.33 6.09 -5.74
CA GLN A 19 -7.16 5.50 -7.08
C GLN A 19 -6.33 4.20 -7.02
N LEU A 20 -5.27 4.19 -6.21
CA LEU A 20 -4.45 3.01 -6.00
C LEU A 20 -5.27 1.88 -5.35
N ALA A 21 -6.03 2.19 -4.31
CA ALA A 21 -6.95 1.27 -3.64
C ALA A 21 -7.96 0.67 -4.64
N ASN A 22 -8.61 1.51 -5.46
CA ASN A 22 -9.51 1.03 -6.52
C ASN A 22 -8.82 0.10 -7.52
N LYS A 23 -7.60 0.44 -7.98
CA LYS A 23 -6.83 -0.43 -8.89
C LYS A 23 -6.54 -1.81 -8.29
N LEU A 24 -6.35 -1.86 -6.99
CA LEU A 24 -6.03 -3.09 -6.25
C LEU A 24 -7.27 -3.79 -5.72
N ASN A 25 -8.48 -3.26 -5.99
CA ASN A 25 -9.72 -3.75 -5.39
C ASN A 25 -9.67 -3.78 -3.84
N LEU A 26 -8.97 -2.82 -3.26
CA LEU A 26 -8.82 -2.64 -1.82
C LEU A 26 -9.51 -1.36 -1.37
N VAL A 27 -9.88 -1.31 -0.09
CA VAL A 27 -10.31 -0.06 0.53
C VAL A 27 -9.07 0.78 0.87
N PRO A 28 -9.13 2.12 0.71
CA PRO A 28 -8.01 3.02 1.01
C PRO A 28 -7.49 2.86 2.44
N GLU A 29 -8.40 2.60 3.39
CA GLU A 29 -8.07 2.36 4.79
C GLU A 29 -7.25 1.09 5.00
N ALA A 30 -7.58 0.00 4.29
CA ALA A 30 -6.80 -1.24 4.32
C ALA A 30 -5.42 -1.05 3.69
N LEU A 31 -5.34 -0.28 2.60
CA LEU A 31 -4.07 0.03 1.96
C LEU A 31 -3.15 0.86 2.87
N ARG A 32 -3.71 1.82 3.60
CA ARG A 32 -3.03 2.56 4.66
C ARG A 32 -2.58 1.63 5.79
N TRP A 33 -3.44 0.71 6.23
CA TRP A 33 -3.08 -0.29 7.23
C TRP A 33 -1.93 -1.18 6.78
N PHE A 34 -1.99 -1.74 5.57
CA PHE A 34 -0.93 -2.58 5.03
C PHE A 34 0.40 -1.84 4.90
N HIS A 35 0.35 -0.59 4.41
CA HIS A 35 1.55 0.22 4.38
C HIS A 35 2.12 0.41 5.79
N ASN A 36 1.33 0.80 6.79
CA ASN A 36 1.83 0.95 8.16
C ASN A 36 2.34 -0.36 8.78
N LEU A 37 1.74 -1.50 8.43
CA LEU A 37 2.07 -2.79 9.01
C LEU A 37 3.39 -3.36 8.45
N TYR A 38 3.68 -3.09 7.18
CA TYR A 38 4.79 -3.69 6.44
C TYR A 38 5.87 -2.69 6.02
N CYS A 39 5.60 -1.39 6.08
CA CYS A 39 6.61 -0.38 5.79
C CYS A 39 7.60 -0.32 6.96
N PRO A 40 8.91 -0.47 6.68
CA PRO A 40 9.94 -0.32 7.72
C PRO A 40 10.15 1.14 8.15
N LEU A 41 9.49 2.09 7.47
CA LEU A 41 9.48 3.50 7.81
C LEU A 41 8.11 3.84 8.40
N GLU A 42 8.09 4.55 9.53
CA GLU A 42 6.87 5.06 10.19
C GLU A 42 6.17 6.19 9.41
N ASP A 43 6.53 6.38 8.14
CA ASP A 43 5.97 7.44 7.33
C ASP A 43 4.56 7.07 6.88
N LEU A 44 3.60 7.56 7.67
CA LEU A 44 2.19 7.29 7.53
C LEU A 44 1.65 7.87 6.23
N ILE A 45 0.98 7.02 5.45
CA ILE A 45 -0.01 7.50 4.50
C ILE A 45 -1.23 7.92 5.32
N GLU A 46 -1.42 9.22 5.60
CA GLU A 46 -2.57 9.68 6.40
C GLU A 46 -3.87 9.72 5.56
N SER A 47 -3.91 10.58 4.55
CA SER A 47 -5.04 10.76 3.62
C SER A 47 -4.61 10.71 2.15
N GLU A 48 -3.37 11.08 1.87
CA GLU A 48 -2.79 11.12 0.53
C GLU A 48 -1.44 10.41 0.52
N ILE A 49 -1.09 9.85 -0.64
CA ILE A 49 0.22 9.24 -0.82
C ILE A 49 1.27 10.33 -0.71
N GLN A 50 2.06 10.29 0.35
CA GLN A 50 3.10 11.28 0.55
C GLN A 50 4.13 11.22 -0.59
N PRO A 51 4.77 12.35 -0.96
CA PRO A 51 5.66 12.43 -2.11
C PRO A 51 6.95 11.61 -1.96
N HIS A 52 7.30 11.16 -0.76
CA HIS A 52 8.40 10.23 -0.55
C HIS A 52 7.97 8.76 -0.65
N VAL A 53 6.65 8.47 -0.67
CA VAL A 53 6.12 7.11 -0.77
C VAL A 53 6.20 6.64 -2.22
N VAL A 54 7.26 5.89 -2.48
CA VAL A 54 7.52 5.24 -3.78
C VAL A 54 7.14 3.76 -3.77
N ASN A 55 7.01 3.16 -2.59
CA ASN A 55 6.78 1.73 -2.40
C ASN A 55 5.59 1.52 -1.46
N ILE A 56 4.57 0.78 -1.91
CA ILE A 56 3.44 0.36 -1.09
C ILE A 56 3.60 -1.12 -0.82
N TYR A 57 3.56 -1.49 0.45
CA TYR A 57 3.67 -2.88 0.89
C TYR A 57 2.27 -3.44 1.10
N ILE A 58 1.93 -4.50 0.38
CA ILE A 58 0.61 -5.12 0.42
C ILE A 58 0.78 -6.62 0.69
N PRO A 59 0.09 -7.21 1.67
CA PRO A 59 0.16 -8.64 1.89
C PRO A 59 -0.40 -9.40 0.69
N ILE A 60 0.30 -10.46 0.28
CA ILE A 60 -0.19 -11.36 -0.76
C ILE A 60 -1.18 -12.30 -0.09
N PHE A 61 -2.47 -11.96 -0.15
CA PHE A 61 -3.51 -12.94 0.11
C PHE A 61 -3.51 -13.89 -1.08
N ARG A 62 -2.91 -15.08 -0.91
CA ARG A 62 -3.21 -16.19 -1.80
C ARG A 62 -4.68 -16.52 -1.61
N SER A 63 -5.52 -15.94 -2.45
CA SER A 63 -6.87 -16.42 -2.68
C SER A 63 -6.73 -17.75 -3.42
N SER A 64 -6.52 -18.83 -2.66
CA SER A 64 -6.79 -20.18 -3.17
C SER A 64 -8.30 -20.33 -3.14
N TYR A 65 -8.92 -20.06 -4.30
CA TYR A 65 -10.22 -20.62 -4.66
C TYR A 65 -10.08 -22.13 -4.91
#